data_AF-A0ABD6E445-F1
#
_entry.id   AF-A0ABD6E445-F1
#
_cell.length_a   1.000
_cell.length_b   1.000
_cell.length_c   1.000
_cell.angle_alpha   90.00
_cell.angle_beta   90.00
_cell.angle_gamma   90.00
#
_symmetry.space_group_name_H-M   'P 1'
#
loop_
_entity.id
_entity.type
_entity.pdbx_description
1 polymer ?
#
loop_
_entity_poly.entity_id
_entity_poly.type
_entity_poly.pdbx_seq_one_letter_code
_entity_poly.pdbx_strand_id
1 'polypeptide(L)'
;MLLQFGPDAVPINADVLNLFVAGALGMLLGLEREWSNKSAGIRTFTLTSLVGVAAATLGQTILLALGGALVLVQGILLGTRGLLIDAREEETEEGGLALTTSTSLLVAYVVGVLIGMDYLLVGVVIAITSSFLLVLRRELHQFANQLSHQEVRGAAEFAIIAFVVYPLLPTGTYGPWGAIDPQLIWLLVIAVSAIGFVNYAIMQRYGGRGMLITGFFGGLVNSTAVIGEIANRAKTNTGILNLAVATILVADAAMAVRNIIIVVAFVPESAFSVGLPLGLIAVGGIALTGYERNWTGDMELDLDSPFSSANALTFGGLFLLVLVLTAGAQQMFGTAGFLLTSFLSGLLSSGTTTTTAVSLASTGQVTPAVAAQGVLAGTLASIFVKVWLAVGINRNLLVPVTTRSAYLALLGLVGVGAVQIL
;
A
#
# COMPACT_ATOMS: atom_id res chain seq x y z
N MET A 1 29.84 13.98 12.17
CA MET A 1 29.17 14.75 13.24
C MET A 1 29.30 13.94 14.52
N LEU A 2 30.25 14.32 15.38
CA LEU A 2 30.65 13.57 16.58
C LEU A 2 29.61 13.79 17.69
N LEU A 3 29.02 12.72 18.21
CA LEU A 3 28.26 12.74 19.46
C LEU A 3 29.27 12.90 20.62
N GLN A 4 29.33 14.10 21.20
CA GLN A 4 30.11 14.38 22.40
C GLN A 4 29.35 13.95 23.65
N PHE A 5 29.86 12.94 24.34
CA PHE A 5 29.51 12.62 25.72
C PHE A 5 30.70 13.00 26.61
N GLY A 6 30.52 14.00 27.48
CA GLY A 6 31.24 14.23 28.77
C GLY A 6 32.77 14.37 28.78
N PRO A 7 33.33 15.40 29.45
CA PRO A 7 34.77 15.45 29.70
C PRO A 7 35.13 14.36 30.72
N ASP A 8 36.12 13.54 30.37
CA ASP A 8 36.68 12.37 31.09
C ASP A 8 36.19 10.97 30.65
N ALA A 9 35.41 10.86 29.57
CA ALA A 9 35.22 9.56 28.91
C ALA A 9 36.44 9.24 28.02
N VAL A 10 37.16 8.17 28.34
CA VAL A 10 38.18 7.56 27.47
C VAL A 10 37.64 7.53 26.04
N PRO A 11 38.30 8.15 25.04
CA PRO A 11 37.82 8.09 23.66
C PRO A 11 37.87 6.63 23.23
N ILE A 12 36.71 5.96 23.22
CA ILE A 12 36.60 4.61 22.67
C ILE A 12 37.07 4.75 21.22
N ASN A 13 38.17 4.07 20.90
CA ASN A 13 38.69 4.06 19.53
C ASN A 13 37.55 3.62 18.60
N ALA A 14 37.28 4.40 17.55
CA ALA A 14 36.22 4.14 16.59
C ALA A 14 36.30 2.72 16.01
N ASP A 15 37.52 2.19 15.83
CA ASP A 15 37.75 0.83 15.35
C ASP A 15 37.26 -0.23 16.34
N VAL A 16 37.44 0.02 17.64
CA VAL A 16 36.98 -0.88 18.72
C VAL A 16 35.47 -0.87 18.82
N LEU A 17 34.86 0.31 18.66
CA LEU A 17 33.40 0.43 18.60
C LEU A 17 32.84 -0.31 17.37
N ASN A 18 33.46 -0.15 16.19
CA ASN A 18 33.08 -0.81 14.95
C ASN A 18 33.15 -2.35 15.07
N LEU A 19 34.19 -2.88 15.72
CA LEU A 19 34.31 -4.31 16.03
C LEU A 19 33.16 -4.80 16.93
N PHE A 20 32.83 -4.04 17.98
CA PHE A 20 31.75 -4.40 18.89
C PHE A 20 30.38 -4.38 18.18
N VAL A 21 30.11 -3.33 17.40
CA VAL A 21 28.86 -3.18 16.65
C VAL A 21 28.71 -4.29 15.61
N ALA A 22 29.75 -4.58 14.82
CA ALA A 22 29.70 -5.66 13.85
C ALA A 22 29.49 -7.02 14.50
N GLY A 23 30.21 -7.30 15.59
CA GLY A 23 30.02 -8.52 16.37
C GLY A 23 28.57 -8.67 16.88
N ALA A 24 27.99 -7.60 17.42
CA ALA A 24 26.60 -7.60 17.88
C ALA A 24 25.59 -7.86 16.73
N LEU A 25 25.79 -7.24 15.57
CA LEU A 25 24.93 -7.48 14.40
C LEU A 25 25.13 -8.88 13.80
N GLY A 26 26.35 -9.41 13.82
CA GLY A 26 26.65 -10.80 13.47
C GLY A 26 25.95 -11.78 14.41
N MET A 27 25.98 -11.52 15.72
CA MET A 27 25.20 -12.31 16.69
C MET A 27 23.71 -12.28 16.39
N LEU A 28 23.16 -11.10 16.10
CA LEU A 28 21.75 -10.91 15.79
C LEU A 28 21.32 -11.67 14.51
N LEU A 29 22.17 -11.72 13.49
CA LEU A 29 21.94 -12.54 12.30
C LEU A 29 22.01 -14.05 12.61
N GLY A 30 22.96 -14.47 13.45
CA GLY A 30 23.14 -15.88 13.80
C GLY A 30 22.14 -16.44 14.82
N LEU A 31 21.45 -15.57 15.58
CA LEU A 31 20.51 -15.98 16.63
C LEU A 31 19.30 -16.74 16.07
N GLU A 32 18.72 -16.26 14.98
CA GLU A 32 17.60 -16.94 14.35
C GLU A 32 18.02 -18.29 13.74
N ARG A 33 19.26 -18.37 13.22
CA ARG A 33 19.80 -19.62 12.66
C ARG A 33 20.01 -20.67 13.74
N GLU A 34 20.53 -20.26 14.91
CA GLU A 34 20.71 -21.15 16.06
C GLU A 34 19.37 -21.60 16.66
N TRP A 35 18.42 -20.68 16.79
CA TRP A 35 17.06 -21.00 17.24
C TRP A 35 16.33 -21.99 16.31
N SER A 36 16.69 -21.96 15.02
CA SER A 36 16.18 -22.87 14.00
C SER A 36 16.97 -24.18 13.86
N ASN A 37 17.85 -24.51 14.81
CA ASN A 37 18.72 -25.69 14.81
C ASN A 37 19.56 -25.86 13.52
N LYS A 38 20.09 -24.76 12.97
CA LYS A 38 20.92 -24.80 11.76
C LYS A 38 22.42 -24.90 12.08
N SER A 39 23.20 -25.40 11.12
CA SER A 39 24.61 -25.75 11.27
C SER A 39 25.55 -24.57 11.52
N ALA A 40 25.15 -23.35 11.15
CA ALA A 40 25.86 -22.11 11.44
C ALA A 40 25.00 -21.22 12.35
N GLY A 41 25.37 -21.12 13.62
CA GLY A 41 24.67 -20.35 14.65
C GLY A 41 25.33 -19.01 14.98
N ILE A 42 25.05 -18.48 16.18
CA ILE A 42 25.48 -17.15 16.63
C ILE A 42 27.00 -16.96 16.48
N ARG A 43 27.80 -17.96 16.87
CA ARG A 43 29.26 -17.88 16.84
C ARG A 43 29.81 -17.71 15.43
N THR A 44 29.30 -18.47 14.46
CA THR A 44 29.80 -18.43 13.09
C THR A 44 29.54 -17.05 12.48
N PHE A 45 28.32 -16.52 12.61
CA PHE A 45 27.97 -15.21 12.07
C PHE A 45 28.71 -14.06 12.74
N THR A 46 28.90 -14.14 14.06
CA THR A 46 29.71 -13.17 14.82
C THR A 46 31.13 -13.13 14.27
N LEU A 47 31.78 -14.29 14.17
CA LEU A 47 33.15 -14.38 13.67
C LEU A 47 33.25 -13.92 12.21
N THR A 48 32.29 -14.26 11.36
CA THR A 48 32.25 -13.81 9.96
C THR A 48 32.15 -12.28 9.85
N SER A 49 31.32 -11.64 10.67
CA SER A 49 31.20 -10.17 10.70
C SER A 49 32.47 -9.48 11.23
N LEU A 50 33.12 -10.07 12.24
CA LEU A 50 34.39 -9.56 12.77
C LEU A 50 35.52 -9.66 11.74
N VAL A 51 35.58 -10.76 10.99
CA VAL A 51 36.52 -10.92 9.86
C VAL A 51 36.26 -9.86 8.78
N GLY A 52 34.99 -9.54 8.52
CA GLY A 52 34.61 -8.45 7.60
C GLY A 52 35.13 -7.08 8.04
N VAL A 53 34.91 -6.69 9.30
CA VAL A 53 35.45 -5.43 9.86
C VAL A 53 36.97 -5.42 9.82
N ALA A 54 37.61 -6.50 10.27
CA ALA A 54 39.07 -6.58 10.30
C ALA A 54 39.67 -6.41 8.89
N ALA A 55 39.09 -7.08 7.89
CA ALA A 55 39.53 -6.96 6.50
C ALA A 55 39.36 -5.53 5.95
N ALA A 56 38.27 -4.85 6.30
CA ALA A 56 38.01 -3.47 5.88
C ALA A 56 38.94 -2.46 6.57
N THR A 57 39.14 -2.57 7.89
CA THR A 57 40.01 -1.67 8.67
C THR A 57 41.48 -1.73 8.22
N LEU A 58 41.95 -2.88 7.72
CA LEU A 58 43.29 -3.03 7.18
C LEU A 58 43.48 -2.37 5.80
N GLY A 59 42.39 -1.97 5.12
CA GLY A 59 42.42 -1.23 3.86
C GLY A 59 43.02 -1.97 2.66
N GLN A 60 43.32 -3.26 2.77
CA GLN A 60 43.92 -4.04 1.68
C GLN A 60 42.85 -4.74 0.84
N THR A 61 42.72 -4.33 -0.43
CA THR A 61 41.77 -4.92 -1.39
C THR A 61 41.91 -6.44 -1.52
N ILE A 62 43.14 -6.96 -1.38
CA ILE A 62 43.44 -8.40 -1.44
C ILE A 62 42.81 -9.15 -0.25
N LEU A 63 42.89 -8.59 0.97
CA LEU A 63 42.30 -9.21 2.16
C LEU A 63 40.78 -9.19 2.12
N LEU A 64 40.18 -8.13 1.58
CA LEU A 64 38.73 -8.07 1.30
C LEU A 64 38.30 -9.13 0.29
N ALA A 65 39.03 -9.27 -0.83
CA ALA A 65 38.73 -10.26 -1.85
C ALA A 65 38.91 -11.70 -1.33
N LEU A 66 39.98 -11.96 -0.57
CA LEU A 66 40.24 -13.27 0.04
C LEU A 66 39.20 -13.61 1.11
N GLY A 67 38.84 -12.65 1.98
CA GLY A 67 37.80 -12.83 2.98
C GLY A 67 36.45 -13.15 2.36
N GLY A 68 36.04 -12.39 1.34
CA GLY A 68 34.81 -12.66 0.58
C GLY A 68 34.83 -14.02 -0.12
N ALA A 69 35.96 -14.41 -0.73
CA ALA A 69 36.12 -15.72 -1.36
C ALA A 69 36.02 -16.87 -0.35
N LEU A 70 36.64 -16.73 0.83
CA LEU A 70 36.55 -17.74 1.89
C LEU A 70 35.13 -17.91 2.42
N VAL A 71 34.39 -16.80 2.61
CA VAL A 71 32.99 -16.84 3.03
C VAL A 71 32.11 -17.48 1.95
N LEU A 72 32.36 -17.19 0.67
CA LEU A 72 31.69 -17.86 -0.45
C LEU A 72 31.94 -19.36 -0.45
N VAL A 73 33.20 -19.78 -0.30
CA VAL A 73 33.57 -21.21 -0.25
C VAL A 73 32.92 -21.90 0.95
N GLN A 74 32.96 -21.28 2.14
CA GLN A 74 32.31 -21.80 3.33
C GLN A 74 30.79 -21.89 3.16
N GLY A 75 30.18 -20.88 2.54
CA GLY A 75 28.77 -20.87 2.18
C GLY A 75 28.43 -22.03 1.23
N ILE A 76 29.20 -22.25 0.16
CA ILE A 76 28.98 -23.35 -0.78
C ILE A 76 29.15 -24.71 -0.11
N LEU A 77 30.15 -24.88 0.75
CA LEU A 77 30.37 -26.14 1.49
C LEU A 77 29.22 -26.44 2.47
N LEU A 78 28.70 -25.43 3.16
CA LEU A 78 27.55 -25.60 4.05
C LEU A 78 26.27 -25.85 3.25
N GLY A 79 26.11 -25.16 2.12
CA GLY A 79 24.98 -25.34 1.21
C GLY A 79 24.93 -26.75 0.60
N THR A 80 26.06 -27.23 0.09
CA THR A 80 26.17 -28.59 -0.49
C THR A 80 25.99 -29.68 0.56
N ARG A 81 26.52 -29.51 1.78
CA ARG A 81 26.24 -30.45 2.88
C ARG A 81 24.77 -30.49 3.27
N GLY A 82 24.11 -29.32 3.32
CA GLY A 82 22.67 -29.26 3.58
C GLY A 82 21.86 -30.00 2.50
N LEU A 83 22.14 -29.72 1.22
CA LEU A 83 21.46 -30.41 0.11
C LEU A 83 21.70 -31.93 0.08
N LEU A 84 22.89 -32.39 0.48
CA LEU A 84 23.21 -33.82 0.55
C LEU A 84 22.53 -34.54 1.72
N ILE A 85 22.28 -33.83 2.82
CA ILE A 85 21.53 -34.34 3.97
C ILE A 85 20.04 -34.40 3.62
N ASP A 86 19.50 -33.31 3.04
CA ASP A 86 18.12 -33.23 2.57
C ASP A 86 17.80 -34.26 1.46
N ALA A 87 18.78 -34.63 0.62
CA ALA A 87 18.60 -35.66 -0.39
C ALA A 87 18.61 -37.10 0.17
N ARG A 88 19.05 -37.28 1.42
CA ARG A 88 19.13 -38.59 2.10
C ARG A 88 17.94 -38.87 3.01
N GLU A 89 17.26 -37.82 3.48
CA GLU A 89 16.03 -37.90 4.25
C GLU A 89 14.86 -37.54 3.32
N GLU A 90 14.06 -38.53 2.91
CA GLU A 90 12.93 -38.34 1.99
C GLU A 90 12.05 -37.15 2.39
N GLU A 91 11.87 -36.22 1.44
CA GLU A 91 10.83 -35.18 1.38
C GLU A 91 10.50 -34.47 2.70
N THR A 92 11.44 -33.67 3.22
CA THR A 92 11.07 -32.53 4.05
C THR A 92 11.22 -31.24 3.25
N GLU A 93 10.35 -30.25 3.48
CA GLU A 93 10.33 -28.90 2.86
C GLU A 93 11.62 -28.07 3.12
N GLU A 94 12.73 -28.71 3.48
CA GLU A 94 13.95 -28.13 4.03
C GLU A 94 15.04 -27.81 3.01
N GLY A 95 14.92 -28.22 1.75
CA GLY A 95 15.92 -28.00 0.67
C GLY A 95 16.31 -26.53 0.42
N GLY A 96 15.45 -25.56 0.76
CA GLY A 96 15.76 -24.12 0.70
C GLY A 96 16.65 -23.59 1.84
N LEU A 97 16.84 -24.38 2.91
CA LEU A 97 17.46 -23.95 4.17
C LEU A 97 19.00 -23.93 4.09
N ALA A 98 19.57 -24.78 3.22
CA ALA A 98 21.01 -24.80 2.97
C ALA A 98 21.47 -23.55 2.21
N LEU A 99 20.71 -23.13 1.19
CA LEU A 99 21.01 -21.95 0.36
C LEU A 99 20.88 -20.63 1.14
N THR A 100 19.85 -20.50 1.97
CA THR A 100 19.66 -19.29 2.80
C THR A 100 20.75 -19.12 3.86
N THR A 101 21.32 -20.23 4.37
CA THR A 101 22.45 -20.20 5.31
C THR A 101 23.72 -19.69 4.63
N SER A 102 23.99 -20.12 3.39
CA SER A 102 25.12 -19.62 2.59
C SER A 102 24.98 -18.12 2.30
N THR A 103 23.79 -17.67 1.90
CA THR A 103 23.52 -16.25 1.60
C THR A 103 23.63 -15.38 2.84
N SER A 104 23.09 -15.82 3.97
CA SER A 104 23.11 -15.04 5.22
C SER A 104 24.52 -14.90 5.82
N LEU A 105 25.40 -15.89 5.64
CA LEU A 105 26.84 -15.75 5.97
C LEU A 105 27.52 -14.68 5.13
N LEU A 106 27.20 -14.61 3.83
CA LEU A 106 27.71 -13.55 2.96
C LEU A 106 27.20 -12.17 3.42
N VAL A 107 25.94 -12.06 3.80
CA VAL A 107 25.38 -10.83 4.39
C VAL A 107 26.13 -10.44 5.66
N ALA A 108 26.42 -11.38 6.56
CA ALA A 108 27.17 -11.10 7.79
C ALA A 108 28.58 -10.56 7.51
N TYR A 109 29.26 -11.09 6.49
CA TYR A 109 30.55 -10.58 6.04
C TYR A 109 30.44 -9.16 5.49
N VAL A 110 29.47 -8.91 4.60
CA VAL A 110 29.24 -7.59 3.99
C VAL A 110 28.88 -6.54 5.06
N VAL A 111 28.06 -6.89 6.05
CA VAL A 111 27.74 -6.01 7.19
C VAL A 111 29.02 -5.63 7.94
N GLY A 112 29.91 -6.60 8.20
CA GLY A 112 31.21 -6.34 8.80
C GLY A 112 32.06 -5.39 7.96
N VAL A 113 32.15 -5.62 6.65
CA VAL A 113 32.90 -4.74 5.74
C VAL A 113 32.33 -3.32 5.72
N LEU A 114 31.01 -3.15 5.67
CA LEU A 114 30.36 -1.84 5.66
C LEU A 114 30.65 -1.04 6.93
N ILE A 115 30.64 -1.70 8.09
CA ILE A 115 30.95 -1.07 9.38
C ILE A 115 32.42 -0.67 9.44
N GLY A 116 33.33 -1.51 8.95
CA GLY A 116 34.75 -1.17 8.87
C GLY A 116 35.08 -0.08 7.84
N MET A 117 34.17 0.22 6.90
CA MET A 117 34.27 1.31 5.92
C MET A 117 33.47 2.57 6.35
N ASP A 118 33.12 2.68 7.63
CA ASP A 118 32.35 3.79 8.23
C ASP A 118 30.90 3.96 7.71
N TYR A 119 30.35 2.98 7.00
CA TYR A 119 28.93 2.96 6.57
C TYR A 119 28.02 2.33 7.63
N LEU A 120 28.11 2.80 8.87
CA LEU A 120 27.42 2.21 10.03
C LEU A 120 25.90 2.09 9.81
N LEU A 121 25.23 3.16 9.36
CA LEU A 121 23.77 3.15 9.15
C LEU A 121 23.35 2.10 8.11
N VAL A 122 24.08 2.01 6.99
CA VAL A 122 23.80 1.04 5.92
C VAL A 122 23.99 -0.39 6.42
N GLY A 123 25.09 -0.65 7.13
CA GLY A 123 25.36 -1.97 7.72
C GLY A 123 24.30 -2.40 8.74
N VAL A 124 23.88 -1.49 9.62
CA VAL A 124 22.80 -1.73 10.59
C VAL A 124 21.48 -2.02 9.89
N VAL A 125 21.07 -1.22 8.91
CA VAL A 125 19.82 -1.43 8.16
C VAL A 125 19.83 -2.78 7.45
N ILE A 126 20.93 -3.15 6.79
CA ILE A 126 21.05 -4.46 6.11
C ILE A 126 20.98 -5.61 7.11
N ALA A 127 21.69 -5.53 8.23
CA ALA A 127 21.70 -6.58 9.25
C ALA A 127 20.32 -6.80 9.88
N ILE A 128 19.66 -5.72 10.30
CA ILE A 128 18.32 -5.78 10.91
C ILE A 128 17.29 -6.27 9.90
N THR A 129 17.28 -5.73 8.67
CA THR A 129 16.33 -6.15 7.62
C THR A 129 16.53 -7.62 7.27
N SER A 130 17.79 -8.05 7.13
CA SER A 130 18.11 -9.44 6.81
C SER A 130 17.70 -10.38 7.94
N SER A 131 18.00 -10.05 9.21
CA SER A 131 17.55 -10.82 10.37
C SER A 131 16.02 -10.92 10.42
N PHE A 132 15.32 -9.81 10.17
CA PHE A 132 13.86 -9.79 10.13
C PHE A 132 13.28 -10.71 9.03
N LEU A 133 13.88 -10.70 7.83
CA LEU A 133 13.50 -11.62 6.75
C LEU A 133 13.73 -13.09 7.11
N LEU A 134 14.83 -13.39 7.81
CA LEU A 134 15.12 -14.75 8.27
C LEU A 134 14.10 -15.22 9.31
N VAL A 135 13.73 -14.36 10.27
CA VAL A 135 12.70 -14.63 11.28
C VAL A 135 11.34 -14.90 10.64
N LEU A 136 10.93 -14.07 9.67
CA LEU A 136 9.63 -14.19 9.00
C LEU A 136 9.58 -15.24 7.89
N ARG A 137 10.61 -16.09 7.73
CA ARG A 137 10.70 -16.99 6.58
C ARG A 137 9.48 -17.92 6.44
N ARG A 138 8.94 -18.41 7.56
CA ARG A 138 7.82 -19.38 7.56
C ARG A 138 6.55 -18.69 7.13
N GLU A 139 6.30 -17.50 7.67
CA GLU A 139 5.18 -16.63 7.36
C GLU A 139 5.22 -16.19 5.89
N LEU A 140 6.40 -15.80 5.39
CA LEU A 140 6.60 -15.41 3.99
C LEU A 140 6.36 -16.59 3.04
N HIS A 141 6.82 -17.81 3.39
CA HIS A 141 6.61 -18.99 2.57
C HIS A 141 5.14 -19.45 2.57
N GLN A 142 4.49 -19.47 3.74
CA GLN A 142 3.06 -19.76 3.85
C GLN A 142 2.21 -18.73 3.11
N PHE A 143 2.56 -17.45 3.21
CA PHE A 143 1.90 -16.38 2.47
C PHE A 143 2.06 -16.59 0.96
N ALA A 144 3.27 -16.89 0.48
CA ALA A 144 3.53 -17.17 -0.93
C ALA A 144 2.73 -18.38 -1.45
N ASN A 145 2.60 -19.44 -0.65
CA ASN A 145 1.84 -20.64 -1.02
C ASN A 145 0.31 -20.43 -1.00
N GLN A 146 -0.19 -19.37 -0.36
CA GLN A 146 -1.61 -19.00 -0.36
C GLN A 146 -1.99 -18.14 -1.58
N LEU A 147 -1.01 -17.64 -2.33
CA LEU A 147 -1.27 -16.77 -3.47
C LEU A 147 -1.52 -17.58 -4.74
N SER A 148 -2.56 -17.21 -5.48
CA SER A 148 -2.83 -17.75 -6.81
C SER A 148 -1.82 -17.22 -7.84
N HIS A 149 -1.67 -17.94 -8.96
CA HIS A 149 -0.81 -17.49 -10.06
C HIS A 149 -1.21 -16.10 -10.59
N GLN A 150 -2.51 -15.77 -10.56
CA GLN A 150 -3.01 -14.47 -11.00
C GLN A 150 -2.61 -13.36 -10.03
N GLU A 151 -2.64 -13.63 -8.72
CA GLU A 151 -2.23 -12.67 -7.68
C GLU A 151 -0.73 -12.40 -7.72
N VAL A 152 0.09 -13.44 -7.86
CA VAL A 152 1.56 -13.30 -7.98
C VAL A 152 1.92 -12.46 -9.21
N ARG A 153 1.28 -12.75 -10.35
CA ARG A 153 1.44 -11.95 -11.56
C ARG A 153 1.01 -10.51 -11.34
N GLY A 154 -0.14 -10.27 -10.73
CA GLY A 154 -0.65 -8.94 -10.42
C GLY A 154 0.27 -8.14 -9.50
N ALA A 155 0.82 -8.78 -8.46
CA ALA A 155 1.79 -8.18 -7.55
C ALA A 155 3.11 -7.83 -8.27
N ALA A 156 3.60 -8.70 -9.16
CA ALA A 156 4.79 -8.43 -9.97
C ALA A 156 4.54 -7.27 -10.96
N GLU A 157 3.40 -7.24 -11.63
CA GLU A 157 3.00 -6.14 -12.52
C GLU A 157 2.92 -4.80 -11.75
N PHE A 158 2.31 -4.81 -10.56
CA PHE A 158 2.27 -3.64 -9.68
C PHE A 158 3.68 -3.19 -9.26
N ALA A 159 4.55 -4.13 -8.89
CA ALA A 159 5.94 -3.82 -8.52
C ALA A 159 6.73 -3.20 -9.68
N ILE A 160 6.52 -3.67 -10.92
CA ILE A 160 7.11 -3.05 -12.12
C ILE A 160 6.61 -1.62 -12.28
N ILE A 161 5.30 -1.38 -12.19
CA ILE A 161 4.71 -0.03 -12.30
C ILE A 161 5.25 0.90 -11.19
N ALA A 162 5.36 0.39 -9.96
CA ALA A 162 5.73 1.18 -8.78
C ALA A 162 7.25 1.43 -8.64
N PHE A 163 8.10 0.45 -8.92
CA PHE A 163 9.54 0.53 -8.66
C PHE A 163 10.41 0.61 -9.91
N VAL A 164 9.88 0.23 -11.08
CA VAL A 164 10.64 0.31 -12.35
C VAL A 164 10.16 1.51 -13.17
N VAL A 165 8.85 1.66 -13.38
CA VAL A 165 8.33 2.73 -14.25
C VAL A 165 8.40 4.09 -13.56
N TYR A 166 7.94 4.20 -12.31
CA TYR A 166 7.96 5.46 -11.55
C TYR A 166 9.30 6.23 -11.60
N PRO A 167 10.45 5.63 -11.25
CA PRO A 167 11.72 6.37 -11.25
C PRO A 167 12.22 6.75 -12.65
N LEU A 168 11.70 6.14 -13.71
CA LEU A 168 12.04 6.46 -15.10
C LEU A 168 11.23 7.63 -15.66
N LEU A 169 10.18 8.06 -14.98
CA LEU A 169 9.33 9.16 -15.44
C LEU A 169 10.01 10.51 -15.27
N PRO A 170 9.83 11.43 -16.24
CA PRO A 170 10.44 12.74 -16.18
C PRO A 170 9.84 13.60 -15.06
N THR A 171 10.68 14.38 -14.41
CA THR A 171 10.29 15.32 -13.34
C THR A 171 9.73 16.62 -13.93
N GLY A 172 8.68 17.16 -13.31
CA GLY A 172 8.13 18.48 -13.62
C GLY A 172 6.80 18.44 -14.37
N THR A 173 6.24 19.62 -14.62
CA THR A 173 4.94 19.80 -15.26
C THR A 173 5.07 19.98 -16.77
N TYR A 174 4.26 19.24 -17.53
CA TYR A 174 4.22 19.20 -18.98
C TYR A 174 2.78 19.41 -19.49
N GLY A 175 2.65 19.48 -20.82
CA GLY A 175 1.37 19.47 -21.51
C GLY A 175 0.57 20.78 -21.35
N PRO A 176 -0.72 20.77 -21.76
CA PRO A 176 -1.58 21.93 -21.69
C PRO A 176 -1.68 22.49 -20.27
N TRP A 177 -1.55 23.81 -20.14
CA TRP A 177 -1.64 24.56 -18.88
C TRP A 177 -0.60 24.18 -17.81
N GLY A 178 0.38 23.32 -18.12
CA GLY A 178 1.31 22.81 -17.11
C GLY A 178 0.61 21.93 -16.05
N ALA A 179 -0.50 21.28 -16.41
CA ALA A 179 -1.28 20.48 -15.48
C ALA A 179 -0.79 19.02 -15.35
N ILE A 180 0.05 18.55 -16.27
CA ILE A 180 0.46 17.15 -16.33
C ILE A 180 1.82 16.99 -15.67
N ASP A 181 1.87 16.52 -14.43
CA ASP A 181 3.11 16.06 -13.79
C ASP A 181 3.17 14.51 -13.86
N PRO A 182 4.00 13.91 -14.72
CA PRO A 182 4.05 12.47 -14.92
C PRO A 182 4.36 11.70 -13.65
N GLN A 183 5.29 12.16 -12.82
CA GLN A 183 5.65 11.47 -11.58
C GLN A 183 4.50 11.53 -10.57
N LEU A 184 3.89 12.70 -10.39
CA LEU A 184 2.75 12.85 -9.48
C LEU A 184 1.53 12.06 -9.94
N ILE A 185 1.21 12.10 -11.24
CA ILE A 185 0.11 11.34 -11.84
C ILE A 185 0.33 9.85 -11.60
N TRP A 186 1.55 9.37 -11.85
CA TRP A 186 1.89 7.97 -11.66
C TRP A 186 1.87 7.56 -10.19
N LEU A 187 2.33 8.44 -9.29
CA LEU A 187 2.27 8.23 -7.85
C LEU A 187 0.82 8.12 -7.35
N LEU A 188 -0.11 8.92 -7.90
CA LEU A 188 -1.55 8.82 -7.62
C LEU A 188 -2.14 7.51 -8.12
N VAL A 189 -1.75 7.04 -9.31
CA VAL A 189 -2.14 5.71 -9.83
C VAL A 189 -1.63 4.61 -8.90
N ILE A 190 -0.36 4.67 -8.50
CA ILE A 190 0.25 3.74 -7.54
C ILE A 190 -0.50 3.77 -6.21
N ALA A 191 -0.84 4.95 -5.68
CA ALA A 191 -1.55 5.08 -4.42
C ALA A 191 -2.94 4.44 -4.45
N VAL A 192 -3.73 4.71 -5.51
CA VAL A 192 -5.06 4.10 -5.68
C VAL A 192 -4.95 2.58 -5.85
N SER A 193 -4.00 2.10 -6.65
CA SER A 193 -3.73 0.67 -6.81
C SER A 193 -3.24 0.02 -5.52
N ALA A 194 -2.42 0.69 -4.71
CA ALA A 194 -1.92 0.21 -3.43
C ALA A 194 -3.05 0.08 -2.40
N ILE A 195 -3.98 1.04 -2.34
CA ILE A 195 -5.19 0.92 -1.51
C ILE A 195 -5.97 -0.33 -1.93
N GLY A 196 -6.16 -0.53 -3.23
CA GLY A 196 -6.81 -1.73 -3.73
C GLY A 196 -6.04 -3.02 -3.43
N PHE A 197 -4.70 -2.95 -3.41
CA PHE A 197 -3.84 -4.08 -3.07
C PHE A 197 -3.99 -4.51 -1.62
N VAL A 198 -3.82 -3.56 -0.70
CA VAL A 198 -3.96 -3.78 0.74
C VAL A 198 -5.37 -4.30 1.04
N ASN A 199 -6.37 -3.72 0.40
CA ASN A 199 -7.76 -4.13 0.52
C ASN A 199 -8.00 -5.60 0.12
N TYR A 200 -7.48 -6.02 -1.03
CA TYR A 200 -7.59 -7.41 -1.46
C TYR A 200 -6.89 -8.37 -0.48
N ALA A 201 -5.67 -8.02 -0.06
CA ALA A 201 -4.92 -8.83 0.90
C ALA A 201 -5.67 -8.99 2.23
N ILE A 202 -6.36 -7.94 2.68
CA ILE A 202 -7.25 -7.99 3.85
C ILE A 202 -8.44 -8.93 3.57
N MET A 203 -9.11 -8.78 2.43
CA MET A 203 -10.26 -9.64 2.07
C MET A 203 -9.89 -11.13 2.03
N GLN A 204 -8.73 -11.47 1.46
CA GLN A 204 -8.24 -12.84 1.38
C GLN A 204 -7.86 -13.39 2.77
N ARG A 205 -7.23 -12.59 3.63
CA ARG A 205 -6.79 -13.02 4.97
C ARG A 205 -7.95 -13.16 5.97
N TYR A 206 -8.93 -12.28 5.90
CA TYR A 206 -10.07 -12.28 6.82
C TYR A 206 -11.28 -13.06 6.29
N GLY A 207 -11.18 -13.60 5.07
CA GLY A 207 -12.05 -14.61 4.47
C GLY A 207 -13.50 -14.18 4.37
N GLY A 208 -13.88 -13.41 3.34
CA GLY A 208 -15.27 -13.32 2.83
C GLY A 208 -16.40 -13.07 3.83
N ARG A 209 -16.14 -12.60 5.06
CA ARG A 209 -17.10 -12.60 6.19
C ARG A 209 -18.28 -11.67 5.92
N GLY A 210 -19.30 -12.16 5.25
CA GLY A 210 -20.53 -11.43 4.99
C GLY A 210 -20.41 -10.34 3.93
N MET A 211 -21.56 -10.10 3.31
CA MET A 211 -21.76 -9.14 2.22
C MET A 211 -21.37 -7.70 2.58
N LEU A 212 -21.45 -7.30 3.86
CA LEU A 212 -21.10 -5.95 4.32
C LEU A 212 -19.60 -5.72 4.33
N ILE A 213 -18.81 -6.71 4.78
CA ILE A 213 -17.35 -6.61 4.81
C ILE A 213 -16.81 -6.63 3.39
N THR A 214 -17.28 -7.56 2.56
CA THR A 214 -16.95 -7.60 1.14
C THR A 214 -17.43 -6.35 0.41
N GLY A 215 -18.57 -5.77 0.79
CA GLY A 215 -19.04 -4.48 0.28
C GLY A 215 -18.17 -3.29 0.68
N PHE A 216 -17.68 -3.23 1.91
CA PHE A 216 -16.75 -2.19 2.36
C PHE A 216 -15.44 -2.27 1.60
N PHE A 217 -14.79 -3.44 1.64
CA PHE A 217 -13.49 -3.61 1.01
C PHE A 217 -13.63 -3.54 -0.53
N GLY A 218 -14.68 -4.10 -1.11
CA GLY A 218 -15.00 -3.90 -2.54
C GLY A 218 -15.21 -2.42 -2.89
N GLY A 219 -15.85 -1.67 -1.99
CA GLY A 219 -16.12 -0.23 -2.14
C GLY A 219 -14.86 0.63 -2.12
N LEU A 220 -13.82 0.23 -1.38
CA LEU A 220 -12.51 0.90 -1.36
C LEU A 220 -11.81 0.81 -2.72
N VAL A 221 -12.08 -0.23 -3.51
CA VAL A 221 -11.56 -0.35 -4.87
C VAL A 221 -12.53 0.31 -5.86
N ASN A 222 -13.73 -0.26 -5.96
CA ASN A 222 -14.73 0.11 -6.94
C ASN A 222 -16.15 -0.05 -6.35
N SER A 223 -16.62 1.01 -5.70
CA SER A 223 -17.98 1.05 -5.17
C SER A 223 -19.09 0.88 -6.23
N THR A 224 -18.83 1.21 -7.50
CA THR A 224 -19.82 1.04 -8.58
C THR A 224 -20.03 -0.43 -8.91
N ALA A 225 -18.96 -1.23 -8.94
CA ALA A 225 -19.02 -2.67 -9.15
C ALA A 225 -19.80 -3.36 -8.01
N VAL A 226 -19.51 -3.00 -6.75
CA VAL A 226 -20.26 -3.51 -5.58
C VAL A 226 -21.76 -3.26 -5.72
N ILE A 227 -22.15 -2.06 -6.16
CA ILE A 227 -23.56 -1.68 -6.29
C ILE A 227 -24.24 -2.42 -7.43
N GLY A 228 -23.58 -2.56 -8.58
CA GLY A 228 -24.09 -3.34 -9.71
C GLY A 228 -24.37 -4.78 -9.31
N GLU A 229 -23.39 -5.42 -8.66
CA GLU A 229 -23.50 -6.81 -8.22
C GLU A 229 -24.61 -7.00 -7.18
N ILE A 230 -24.64 -6.15 -6.14
CA ILE A 230 -25.62 -6.30 -5.07
C ILE A 230 -27.04 -5.94 -5.50
N ALA A 231 -27.22 -4.93 -6.36
CA ALA A 231 -28.53 -4.58 -6.89
C ALA A 231 -29.07 -5.69 -7.79
N ASN A 232 -28.20 -6.35 -8.56
CA ASN A 232 -28.58 -7.48 -9.40
C ASN A 232 -28.99 -8.69 -8.55
N ARG A 233 -28.26 -9.00 -7.48
CA ARG A 233 -28.64 -10.06 -6.52
C ARG A 233 -29.94 -9.75 -5.79
N ALA A 234 -30.16 -8.49 -5.40
CA ALA A 234 -31.40 -8.08 -4.75
C ALA A 234 -32.62 -8.19 -5.67
N LYS A 235 -32.41 -8.18 -6.99
CA LYS A 235 -33.46 -8.41 -7.99
C LYS A 235 -33.91 -9.87 -8.03
N THR A 236 -32.99 -10.81 -7.84
CA THR A 236 -33.28 -12.26 -7.87
C THR A 236 -33.69 -12.80 -6.50
N ASN A 237 -33.23 -12.18 -5.41
CA ASN A 237 -33.58 -12.56 -4.04
C ASN A 237 -34.10 -11.34 -3.24
N THR A 238 -35.41 -11.27 -3.05
CA THR A 238 -36.04 -10.16 -2.30
C THR A 238 -35.75 -10.18 -0.80
N GLY A 239 -35.33 -11.34 -0.25
CA GLY A 239 -34.99 -11.49 1.17
C GLY A 239 -33.73 -10.72 1.59
N ILE A 240 -32.91 -10.27 0.63
CA ILE A 240 -31.67 -9.54 0.89
C ILE A 240 -31.77 -8.03 0.62
N LEU A 241 -32.96 -7.47 0.42
CA LEU A 241 -33.12 -6.04 0.11
C LEU A 241 -32.48 -5.13 1.17
N ASN A 242 -32.69 -5.42 2.47
CA ASN A 242 -32.08 -4.63 3.55
C ASN A 242 -30.56 -4.79 3.57
N LEU A 243 -30.07 -6.01 3.34
CA LEU A 243 -28.64 -6.29 3.25
C LEU A 243 -28.01 -5.56 2.05
N ALA A 244 -28.73 -5.46 0.93
CA ALA A 244 -28.29 -4.73 -0.25
C ALA A 244 -28.16 -3.23 0.03
N VAL A 245 -29.19 -2.63 0.64
CA VAL A 245 -29.16 -1.21 1.04
C VAL A 245 -27.98 -0.94 1.99
N ALA A 246 -27.81 -1.77 3.02
CA ALA A 246 -26.69 -1.66 3.95
C ALA A 246 -25.33 -1.79 3.25
N THR A 247 -25.19 -2.75 2.32
CA THR A 247 -23.96 -2.93 1.54
C THR A 247 -23.62 -1.71 0.68
N ILE A 248 -24.63 -1.07 0.08
CA ILE A 248 -24.47 0.17 -0.69
C ILE A 248 -23.95 1.31 0.22
N LEU A 249 -24.52 1.48 1.41
CA LEU A 249 -24.08 2.52 2.35
C LEU A 249 -22.66 2.29 2.85
N VAL A 250 -22.30 1.04 3.12
CA VAL A 250 -20.94 0.67 3.54
C VAL A 250 -19.95 0.88 2.39
N ALA A 251 -20.34 0.64 1.14
CA ALA A 251 -19.52 0.96 -0.04
C ALA A 251 -19.35 2.48 -0.25
N ASP A 252 -20.35 3.29 0.10
CA ASP A 252 -20.23 4.76 0.14
C ASP A 252 -19.26 5.22 1.22
N ALA A 253 -19.34 4.61 2.41
CA ALA A 253 -18.41 4.90 3.49
C ALA A 253 -16.96 4.54 3.12
N ALA A 254 -16.75 3.38 2.52
CA ALA A 254 -15.46 2.95 2.00
C ALA A 254 -14.90 3.94 0.97
N MET A 255 -15.70 4.34 -0.01
CA MET A 255 -15.31 5.34 -1.01
C MET A 255 -14.89 6.66 -0.34
N ALA A 256 -15.64 7.14 0.66
CA ALA A 256 -15.30 8.35 1.41
C ALA A 256 -13.96 8.20 2.15
N VAL A 257 -13.74 7.06 2.82
CA VAL A 257 -12.47 6.74 3.49
C VAL A 257 -11.29 6.75 2.50
N ARG A 258 -11.43 6.10 1.34
CA ARG A 258 -10.39 6.12 0.29
C ARG A 258 -10.06 7.55 -0.13
N ASN A 259 -11.08 8.38 -0.38
CA ASN A 259 -10.87 9.76 -0.81
C ASN A 259 -10.17 10.59 0.27
N ILE A 260 -10.48 10.37 1.55
CA ILE A 260 -9.75 10.99 2.68
C ILE A 260 -8.28 10.57 2.66
N ILE A 261 -7.99 9.27 2.51
CA ILE A 261 -6.62 8.75 2.48
C ILE A 261 -5.81 9.42 1.37
N ILE A 262 -6.39 9.56 0.17
CA ILE A 262 -5.73 10.20 -0.97
C ILE A 262 -5.48 11.69 -0.68
N VAL A 263 -6.46 12.42 -0.15
CA VAL A 263 -6.30 13.86 0.14
C VAL A 263 -5.25 14.09 1.24
N VAL A 264 -5.31 13.33 2.34
CA VAL A 264 -4.36 13.47 3.46
C VAL A 264 -2.92 13.18 3.00
N ALA A 265 -2.73 12.18 2.14
CA ALA A 265 -1.40 11.77 1.69
C ALA A 265 -0.71 12.80 0.77
N PHE A 266 -1.48 13.53 -0.06
CA PHE A 266 -0.92 14.39 -1.11
C PHE A 266 -1.18 15.89 -0.91
N VAL A 267 -2.23 16.26 -0.18
CA VAL A 267 -2.59 17.65 0.14
C VAL A 267 -3.01 17.73 1.62
N PRO A 268 -2.07 17.53 2.57
CA PRO A 268 -2.38 17.46 3.99
C PRO A 268 -3.03 18.75 4.54
N GLU A 269 -2.80 19.89 3.89
CA GLU A 269 -3.45 21.17 4.24
C GLU A 269 -4.98 21.11 4.06
N SER A 270 -5.48 20.33 3.09
CA SER A 270 -6.91 20.13 2.87
C SER A 270 -7.51 19.03 3.75
N ALA A 271 -6.72 18.35 4.59
CA ALA A 271 -7.15 17.20 5.38
C ALA A 271 -8.38 17.50 6.25
N PHE A 272 -8.43 18.65 6.92
CA PHE A 272 -9.60 19.01 7.72
C PHE A 272 -10.81 19.37 6.84
N SER A 273 -10.56 20.18 5.81
CA SER A 273 -11.62 20.68 4.90
C SER A 273 -12.36 19.59 4.13
N VAL A 274 -11.67 18.51 3.78
CA VAL A 274 -12.26 17.33 3.12
C VAL A 274 -12.58 16.23 4.12
N GLY A 275 -11.71 16.02 5.11
CA GLY A 275 -11.80 14.92 6.06
C GLY A 275 -13.01 15.01 6.96
N LEU A 276 -13.42 16.22 7.41
CA LEU A 276 -14.62 16.36 8.22
C LEU A 276 -15.90 16.00 7.42
N PRO A 277 -16.20 16.61 6.25
CA PRO A 277 -17.35 16.21 5.44
C PRO A 277 -17.36 14.73 5.04
N LEU A 278 -16.24 14.21 4.52
CA LEU A 278 -16.16 12.81 4.10
C LEU A 278 -16.20 11.85 5.29
N GLY A 279 -15.66 12.27 6.44
CA GLY A 279 -15.72 11.52 7.68
C GLY A 279 -17.15 11.39 8.19
N LEU A 280 -17.95 12.45 8.11
CA LEU A 280 -19.38 12.39 8.43
C LEU A 280 -20.14 11.45 7.48
N ILE A 281 -19.82 11.46 6.18
CA ILE A 281 -20.38 10.49 5.22
C ILE A 281 -20.00 9.06 5.62
N ALA A 282 -18.73 8.81 5.93
CA ALA A 282 -18.24 7.48 6.29
C ALA A 282 -18.88 6.95 7.58
N VAL A 283 -18.86 7.75 8.64
CA VAL A 283 -19.48 7.41 9.93
C VAL A 283 -20.99 7.26 9.77
N GLY A 284 -21.64 8.14 9.01
CA GLY A 284 -23.07 8.06 8.73
C GLY A 284 -23.46 6.76 8.02
N GLY A 285 -22.70 6.35 7.00
CA GLY A 285 -22.96 5.10 6.27
C GLY A 285 -22.82 3.86 7.14
N ILE A 286 -21.79 3.81 7.98
CA ILE A 286 -21.57 2.72 8.94
C ILE A 286 -22.64 2.73 10.05
N ALA A 287 -22.98 3.89 10.60
CA ALA A 287 -23.93 4.02 11.70
C ALA A 287 -25.36 3.66 11.26
N LEU A 288 -25.80 4.11 10.09
CA LEU A 288 -27.10 3.73 9.52
C LEU A 288 -27.17 2.23 9.27
N THR A 289 -26.08 1.65 8.76
CA THR A 289 -25.98 0.20 8.60
C THR A 289 -26.11 -0.51 9.95
N GLY A 290 -25.38 -0.09 10.98
CA GLY A 290 -25.44 -0.71 12.31
C GLY A 290 -26.77 -0.59 13.05
N TYR A 291 -27.56 0.45 12.75
CA TYR A 291 -28.88 0.68 13.34
C TYR A 291 -29.94 -0.30 12.80
N GLU A 292 -29.85 -0.68 11.53
CA GLU A 292 -30.89 -1.44 10.82
C GLU A 292 -30.80 -2.95 11.01
N ARG A 293 -30.40 -3.44 12.20
CA ARG A 293 -29.97 -4.83 12.61
C ARG A 293 -30.70 -6.06 12.02
N ASN A 294 -31.75 -5.87 11.23
CA ASN A 294 -32.53 -6.86 10.51
C ASN A 294 -32.02 -7.08 9.07
N TRP A 295 -30.72 -7.37 8.91
CA TRP A 295 -30.19 -7.96 7.67
C TRP A 295 -29.94 -9.45 7.88
N THR A 296 -30.63 -10.30 7.13
CA THR A 296 -30.49 -11.75 7.17
C THR A 296 -29.96 -12.25 5.83
N GLY A 297 -28.86 -13.00 5.87
CA GLY A 297 -28.23 -13.58 4.68
C GLY A 297 -26.70 -13.48 4.79
N ASP A 298 -26.03 -14.61 4.63
CA ASP A 298 -24.59 -14.68 4.43
C ASP A 298 -24.36 -15.09 2.97
N MET A 299 -23.75 -14.21 2.20
CA MET A 299 -23.46 -14.43 0.79
C MET A 299 -22.21 -13.65 0.43
N GLU A 300 -21.25 -14.34 -0.14
CA GLU A 300 -20.01 -13.75 -0.64
C GLU A 300 -20.27 -13.00 -1.93
N LEU A 301 -19.86 -11.73 -2.01
CA LEU A 301 -19.82 -11.01 -3.28
C LEU A 301 -18.68 -11.59 -4.11
N ASP A 302 -19.00 -12.01 -5.33
CA ASP A 302 -17.97 -12.41 -6.29
C ASP A 302 -17.45 -11.13 -6.92
N LEU A 303 -16.32 -10.64 -6.40
CA LEU A 303 -15.66 -9.45 -6.91
C LEU A 303 -14.44 -9.92 -7.69
N ASP A 304 -14.39 -9.53 -8.97
CA ASP A 304 -13.21 -9.75 -9.79
C ASP A 304 -11.95 -9.25 -9.08
N SER A 305 -10.85 -9.97 -9.26
CA SER A 305 -9.57 -9.55 -8.71
C SER A 305 -9.24 -8.13 -9.19
N PRO A 306 -9.02 -7.18 -8.27
CA PRO A 306 -8.68 -5.81 -8.63
C PRO A 306 -7.30 -5.74 -9.32
N PHE A 307 -6.54 -6.84 -9.26
CA PHE A 307 -5.21 -6.97 -9.82
C PHE A 307 -5.22 -7.33 -11.29
N SER A 308 -5.32 -6.29 -12.11
CA SER A 308 -4.73 -6.34 -13.44
C SER A 308 -4.02 -5.02 -13.71
N SER A 309 -2.85 -5.08 -14.34
CA SER A 309 -2.23 -3.92 -14.97
C SER A 309 -3.21 -3.19 -15.90
N ALA A 310 -4.15 -3.93 -16.51
CA ALA A 310 -5.23 -3.37 -17.31
C ALA A 310 -6.16 -2.43 -16.50
N ASN A 311 -6.56 -2.79 -15.28
CA ASN A 311 -7.37 -1.94 -14.42
C ASN A 311 -6.62 -0.67 -14.01
N ALA A 312 -5.33 -0.80 -13.65
CA ALA A 312 -4.49 0.35 -13.29
C ALA A 312 -4.27 1.30 -14.47
N LEU A 313 -4.02 0.76 -15.67
CA LEU A 313 -3.88 1.55 -16.91
C LEU A 313 -5.20 2.19 -17.34
N THR A 314 -6.32 1.48 -17.19
CA THR A 314 -7.66 2.03 -17.49
C THR A 314 -7.98 3.19 -16.55
N PHE A 315 -7.73 3.01 -15.25
CA PHE A 315 -7.86 4.10 -14.28
C PHE A 315 -6.92 5.27 -14.61
N GLY A 316 -5.65 5.00 -14.90
CA GLY A 316 -4.66 6.02 -15.26
C GLY A 316 -5.03 6.79 -16.53
N GLY A 317 -5.55 6.11 -17.55
CA GLY A 317 -6.03 6.74 -18.78
C GLY A 317 -7.28 7.60 -18.55
N LEU A 318 -8.26 7.10 -17.80
CA LEU A 318 -9.46 7.87 -17.43
C LEU A 318 -9.08 9.10 -16.59
N PHE A 319 -8.16 8.93 -15.64
CA PHE A 319 -7.62 10.00 -14.82
C PHE A 319 -6.90 11.05 -15.65
N LEU A 320 -6.02 10.65 -16.57
CA LEU A 320 -5.32 11.60 -17.43
C LEU A 320 -6.29 12.41 -18.30
N LEU A 321 -7.29 11.74 -18.89
CA LEU A 321 -8.33 12.40 -19.68
C LEU A 321 -9.09 13.44 -18.85
N VAL A 322 -9.60 13.02 -17.69
CA VAL A 322 -10.34 13.91 -16.77
C VAL A 322 -9.47 15.06 -16.28
N LEU A 323 -8.19 14.80 -15.97
CA LEU A 323 -7.24 15.82 -15.55
C LEU A 323 -7.10 16.92 -16.60
N VAL A 324 -6.88 16.55 -17.86
CA VAL A 324 -6.74 17.51 -18.96
C VAL A 324 -8.04 18.30 -19.17
N LEU A 325 -9.20 17.63 -19.17
CA LEU A 325 -10.49 18.30 -19.32
C LEU A 325 -10.78 19.28 -18.17
N THR A 326 -10.47 18.87 -16.94
CA THR A 326 -10.70 19.68 -15.73
C THR A 326 -9.73 20.86 -15.68
N ALA A 327 -8.46 20.66 -16.05
CA ALA A 327 -7.48 21.74 -16.17
C ALA A 327 -7.90 22.78 -17.21
N GLY A 328 -8.39 22.32 -18.37
CA GLY A 328 -8.88 23.22 -19.41
C GLY A 328 -10.11 24.00 -18.97
N ALA A 329 -11.06 23.34 -18.29
CA ALA A 329 -12.24 24.01 -17.74
C ALA A 329 -11.86 25.03 -16.66
N GLN A 330 -10.89 24.71 -15.80
CA GLN A 330 -10.34 25.65 -14.83
C GLN A 330 -9.72 26.88 -15.51
N GLN A 331 -8.98 26.70 -16.61
CA GLN A 331 -8.38 27.83 -17.32
C GLN A 331 -9.43 28.71 -18.02
N MET A 332 -10.43 28.09 -18.65
CA MET A 332 -11.42 28.81 -19.46
C MET A 332 -12.54 29.44 -18.63
N PHE A 333 -12.99 28.77 -17.57
CA PHE A 333 -14.17 29.15 -16.81
C PHE A 333 -13.89 29.33 -15.30
N GLY A 334 -12.61 29.30 -14.89
CA GLY A 334 -12.19 29.44 -13.51
C GLY A 334 -12.74 28.33 -12.60
N THR A 335 -12.88 28.66 -11.32
CA THR A 335 -13.37 27.74 -10.28
C THR A 335 -14.71 27.09 -10.64
N ALA A 336 -15.61 27.81 -11.33
CA ALA A 336 -16.90 27.25 -11.75
C ALA A 336 -16.72 26.11 -12.77
N GLY A 337 -15.80 26.27 -13.73
CA GLY A 337 -15.43 25.22 -14.69
C GLY A 337 -14.85 23.99 -14.01
N PHE A 338 -13.93 24.21 -13.06
CA PHE A 338 -13.35 23.14 -12.26
C PHE A 338 -14.40 22.38 -11.43
N LEU A 339 -15.31 23.08 -10.75
CA LEU A 339 -16.34 22.44 -9.93
C LEU A 339 -17.35 21.66 -10.78
N LEU A 340 -17.76 22.21 -11.93
CA LEU A 340 -18.65 21.52 -12.86
C LEU A 340 -18.00 20.26 -13.43
N THR A 341 -16.75 20.35 -13.89
CA THR A 341 -16.02 19.19 -14.42
C THR A 341 -15.68 18.18 -13.33
N SER A 342 -15.42 18.61 -12.09
CA SER A 342 -15.28 17.72 -10.94
C SER A 342 -16.58 16.96 -10.65
N PHE A 343 -17.72 17.64 -10.68
CA PHE A 343 -19.02 17.00 -10.53
C PHE A 343 -19.27 15.97 -11.66
N LEU A 344 -19.06 16.36 -12.91
CA LEU A 344 -19.24 15.46 -14.07
C LEU A 344 -18.27 14.27 -14.04
N SER A 345 -17.02 14.49 -13.66
CA SER A 345 -16.03 13.44 -13.43
C SER A 345 -16.47 12.48 -12.33
N GLY A 346 -17.08 13.00 -11.26
CA GLY A 346 -17.55 12.21 -10.13
C GLY A 346 -18.70 11.28 -10.50
N LEU A 347 -19.43 11.57 -11.58
CA LEU A 347 -20.41 10.64 -12.15
C LEU A 347 -19.74 9.39 -12.73
N LEU A 348 -18.50 9.52 -13.23
CA LEU A 348 -17.71 8.41 -13.76
C LEU A 348 -16.99 7.67 -12.64
N SER A 349 -16.28 8.41 -11.78
CA SER A 349 -15.51 7.86 -10.67
C SER A 349 -15.09 8.96 -9.70
N SER A 350 -15.54 8.89 -8.45
CA SER A 350 -15.05 9.74 -7.37
C SER A 350 -13.54 9.63 -7.15
N GLY A 351 -12.94 8.47 -7.45
CA GLY A 351 -11.51 8.26 -7.28
C GLY A 351 -10.73 9.10 -8.28
N THR A 352 -11.18 9.09 -9.54
CA THR A 352 -10.63 9.88 -10.63
C THR A 352 -10.78 11.37 -10.35
N THR A 353 -11.96 11.82 -9.88
CA THR A 353 -12.13 13.23 -9.48
C THR A 353 -11.21 13.62 -8.33
N THR A 354 -11.06 12.75 -7.34
CA THR A 354 -10.22 13.03 -6.17
C THR A 354 -8.76 13.14 -6.56
N THR A 355 -8.24 12.22 -7.38
CA THR A 355 -6.87 12.30 -7.88
C THR A 355 -6.67 13.51 -8.80
N THR A 356 -7.66 13.91 -9.61
CA THR A 356 -7.60 15.13 -10.42
C THR A 356 -7.56 16.40 -9.56
N ALA A 357 -8.43 16.52 -8.56
CA ALA A 357 -8.45 17.67 -7.68
C ALA A 357 -7.13 17.80 -6.89
N VAL A 358 -6.61 16.68 -6.39
CA VAL A 358 -5.31 16.61 -5.71
C VAL A 358 -4.16 17.00 -6.66
N SER A 359 -4.12 16.44 -7.87
CA SER A 359 -3.07 16.74 -8.84
C SER A 359 -3.04 18.22 -9.23
N LEU A 360 -4.21 18.82 -9.46
CA LEU A 360 -4.32 20.26 -9.78
C LEU A 360 -3.98 21.16 -8.59
N ALA A 361 -4.21 20.72 -7.35
CA ALA A 361 -3.76 21.45 -6.17
C ALA A 361 -2.24 21.39 -6.01
N SER A 362 -1.64 20.20 -6.13
CA SER A 362 -0.20 20.01 -5.98
C SER A 362 0.63 20.69 -7.08
N THR A 363 0.06 20.85 -8.28
CA THR A 363 0.68 21.59 -9.40
C THR A 363 0.38 23.10 -9.37
N GLY A 364 -0.35 23.59 -8.37
CA GLY A 364 -0.64 25.01 -8.18
C GLY A 364 -1.73 25.59 -9.09
N GLN A 365 -2.50 24.75 -9.79
CA GLN A 365 -3.53 25.18 -10.74
C GLN A 365 -4.85 25.56 -10.05
N VAL A 366 -5.10 24.99 -8.88
CA VAL A 366 -6.21 25.37 -7.99
C VAL A 366 -5.70 25.49 -6.56
N THR A 367 -6.39 26.26 -5.74
CA THR A 367 -6.08 26.33 -4.31
C THR A 367 -6.50 25.03 -3.60
N PRO A 368 -5.85 24.66 -2.47
CA PRO A 368 -6.25 23.50 -1.67
C PRO A 368 -7.74 23.52 -1.26
N ALA A 369 -8.29 24.72 -1.00
CA ALA A 369 -9.70 24.91 -0.68
C ALA A 369 -10.63 24.64 -1.87
N VAL A 370 -10.27 25.08 -3.08
CA VAL A 370 -11.04 24.78 -4.30
C VAL A 370 -10.97 23.30 -4.63
N ALA A 371 -9.79 22.68 -4.50
CA ALA A 371 -9.64 21.24 -4.68
C ALA A 371 -10.52 20.44 -3.71
N ALA A 372 -10.60 20.86 -2.44
CA ALA A 372 -11.50 20.27 -1.46
C ALA A 372 -12.96 20.31 -1.93
N GLN A 373 -13.43 21.46 -2.42
CA GLN A 373 -14.77 21.58 -2.99
C GLN A 373 -14.98 20.66 -4.21
N GLY A 374 -13.96 20.49 -5.06
CA GLY A 374 -14.00 19.56 -6.19
C GLY A 374 -14.15 18.10 -5.77
N VAL A 375 -13.39 17.66 -4.75
CA VAL A 375 -13.50 16.30 -4.17
C VAL A 375 -14.92 16.06 -3.63
N LEU A 376 -15.49 17.05 -2.96
CA LEU A 376 -16.84 16.97 -2.40
C LEU A 376 -17.91 16.95 -3.48
N ALA A 377 -17.81 17.82 -4.49
CA ALA A 377 -18.70 17.82 -5.65
C ALA A 377 -18.68 16.46 -6.38
N GLY A 378 -17.48 15.91 -6.61
CA GLY A 378 -17.32 14.59 -7.22
C GLY A 378 -17.87 13.45 -6.35
N THR A 379 -17.71 13.54 -5.03
CA THR A 379 -18.25 12.55 -4.10
C THR A 379 -19.78 12.56 -4.08
N LEU A 380 -20.40 13.74 -4.06
CA LEU A 380 -21.86 13.89 -4.15
C LEU A 380 -22.40 13.37 -5.49
N ALA A 381 -21.70 13.65 -6.59
CA ALA A 381 -22.02 13.13 -7.92
C ALA A 381 -21.98 11.59 -7.95
N SER A 382 -20.94 10.99 -7.35
CA SER A 382 -20.85 9.54 -7.21
C SER A 382 -22.01 8.96 -6.39
N ILE A 383 -22.36 9.54 -5.24
CA ILE A 383 -23.52 9.10 -4.44
C ILE A 383 -24.81 9.15 -5.28
N PHE A 384 -24.99 10.20 -6.08
CA PHE A 384 -26.14 10.31 -6.99
C PHE A 384 -26.18 9.19 -8.05
N VAL A 385 -25.06 8.90 -8.72
CA VAL A 385 -24.98 7.82 -9.73
C VAL A 385 -25.29 6.47 -9.11
N LYS A 386 -24.87 6.25 -7.87
CA LYS A 386 -25.12 5.00 -7.14
C LYS A 386 -26.59 4.77 -6.85
N VAL A 387 -27.31 5.82 -6.45
CA VAL A 387 -28.77 5.79 -6.35
C VAL A 387 -29.37 5.44 -7.71
N TRP A 388 -28.94 6.12 -8.77
CA TRP A 388 -29.45 5.88 -10.12
C TRP A 388 -29.23 4.44 -10.61
N LEU A 389 -28.03 3.88 -10.40
CA LEU A 389 -27.68 2.51 -10.78
C LEU A 389 -28.48 1.47 -9.98
N ALA A 390 -28.53 1.60 -8.64
CA ALA A 390 -29.26 0.68 -7.78
C ALA A 390 -30.74 0.60 -8.18
N VAL A 391 -31.35 1.76 -8.45
CA VAL A 391 -32.75 1.89 -8.86
C VAL A 391 -33.01 1.39 -10.27
N GLY A 392 -32.10 1.66 -11.20
CA GLY A 392 -32.18 1.18 -12.57
C GLY A 392 -32.21 -0.35 -12.64
N ILE A 393 -31.51 -1.02 -11.72
CA ILE A 393 -31.45 -2.47 -11.64
C ILE A 393 -32.65 -3.04 -10.86
N ASN A 394 -32.97 -2.48 -9.69
CA ASN A 394 -34.07 -2.93 -8.84
C ASN A 394 -34.87 -1.75 -8.28
N ARG A 395 -36.12 -1.59 -8.76
CA ARG A 395 -37.02 -0.50 -8.35
C ARG A 395 -37.37 -0.53 -6.86
N ASN A 396 -37.32 -1.70 -6.21
CA ASN A 396 -37.59 -1.81 -4.76
C ASN A 396 -36.50 -1.10 -3.92
N LEU A 397 -35.34 -0.82 -4.50
CA LEU A 397 -34.27 -0.06 -3.86
C LEU A 397 -34.48 1.47 -3.91
N LEU A 398 -35.45 1.97 -4.70
CA LEU A 398 -35.70 3.41 -4.89
C LEU A 398 -35.83 4.17 -3.58
N VAL A 399 -36.89 3.90 -2.82
CA VAL A 399 -37.16 4.61 -1.57
C VAL A 399 -36.03 4.39 -0.56
N PRO A 400 -35.58 3.15 -0.27
CA PRO A 400 -34.62 2.96 0.81
C PRO A 400 -33.23 3.51 0.49
N VAL A 401 -32.71 3.35 -0.74
CA VAL A 401 -31.39 3.85 -1.11
C VAL A 401 -31.42 5.37 -1.26
N THR A 402 -32.42 5.93 -1.95
CA THR A 402 -32.50 7.40 -2.15
C THR A 402 -32.57 8.15 -0.83
N THR A 403 -33.40 7.69 0.12
CA THR A 403 -33.53 8.35 1.43
C THR A 403 -32.24 8.33 2.24
N ARG A 404 -31.55 7.18 2.29
CA ARG A 404 -30.29 7.04 3.04
C ARG A 404 -29.13 7.76 2.36
N SER A 405 -29.00 7.65 1.04
CA SER A 405 -27.99 8.38 0.28
C SER A 405 -28.20 9.90 0.34
N ALA A 406 -29.45 10.37 0.37
CA ALA A 406 -29.76 11.79 0.59
C ALA A 406 -29.33 12.24 2.00
N TYR A 407 -29.53 11.40 3.02
CA TYR A 407 -29.02 11.66 4.37
C TYR A 407 -27.50 11.74 4.40
N LEU A 408 -26.78 10.82 3.73
CA LEU A 408 -25.33 10.90 3.61
C LEU A 408 -24.86 12.18 2.90
N ALA A 409 -25.51 12.56 1.80
CA ALA A 409 -25.22 13.81 1.10
C ALA A 409 -25.43 15.03 2.02
N LEU A 410 -26.51 15.05 2.81
CA LEU A 410 -26.77 16.09 3.80
C LEU A 410 -25.68 16.14 4.89
N LEU A 411 -25.24 15.00 5.41
CA LEU A 411 -24.13 14.94 6.36
C LEU A 411 -22.84 15.53 5.78
N GLY A 412 -22.54 15.21 4.52
CA GLY A 412 -21.43 15.83 3.80
C GLY A 412 -21.56 17.35 3.76
N LEU A 413 -22.72 17.87 3.34
CA LEU A 413 -22.99 19.32 3.27
C LEU A 413 -22.92 20.01 4.65
N VAL A 414 -23.41 19.36 5.70
CA VAL A 414 -23.27 19.85 7.09
C VAL A 414 -21.80 19.92 7.48
N GLY A 415 -21.00 18.91 7.12
CA GLY A 415 -19.56 18.94 7.33
C GLY A 415 -18.89 20.11 6.61
N VAL A 416 -19.31 20.43 5.38
CA VAL A 416 -18.80 21.61 4.65
C VAL A 416 -19.14 22.90 5.39
N GLY A 417 -20.38 23.03 5.86
CA GLY A 417 -20.78 24.19 6.67
C GLY A 417 -19.99 24.30 7.97
N ALA A 418 -19.74 23.18 8.65
CA ALA A 418 -18.95 23.16 9.88
C ALA A 418 -17.49 23.60 9.64
N VAL A 419 -16.86 23.17 8.55
CA VAL A 419 -15.51 23.61 8.16
C VAL A 419 -15.44 25.12 7.90
N GLN A 420 -16.52 25.75 7.42
CA GLN A 420 -16.53 27.19 7.18
C GLN A 420 -16.68 28.03 8.45
N ILE A 421 -17.14 27.41 9.55
CA ILE A 421 -17.40 28.07 10.83
C ILE A 421 -16.22 27.90 11.81
N LEU A 422 -15.48 26.79 11.69
CA LEU A 422 -14.29 26.45 12.47
C LEU A 422 -13.01 27.01 11.85
#